data_AF-A0A426X6V3-F1
#
_entry.id   AF-A0A426X6V3-F1
#
_cell.length_a   1.000
_cell.length_b   1.000
_cell.length_c   1.000
_cell.angle_alpha   90.00
_cell.angle_beta   90.00
_cell.angle_gamma   90.00
#
_symmetry.space_group_name_H-M   'P 1'
#
loop_
_entity.id
_entity.type
_entity.pdbx_description
1 polymer ?
#
loop_
_entity_poly.entity_id
_entity_poly.type
_entity_poly.pdbx_seq_one_letter_code
_entity_poly.pdbx_strand_id
1 'polypeptide(L)'
;MRTDSGKSTASEAGGSEVLYLKDNVAIHPTQYASERISGRLRLYKQGSSLFLSWIPYKPSTDGAVDYLGHGSSSIPVEKGIVKYCFN
;
A
#
# COMPACT_ATOMS: atom_id res chain seq x y z
N MET A 1 27.91 -5.04 11.31
CA MET A 1 26.99 -5.38 10.21
C MET A 1 25.58 -5.43 10.78
N ARG A 2 24.67 -4.55 10.32
CA ARG A 2 23.27 -4.58 10.73
C ARG A 2 22.51 -5.47 9.74
N THR A 3 22.02 -6.60 10.24
CA THR A 3 21.23 -7.57 9.46
C THR A 3 19.77 -7.20 9.64
N ASP A 4 19.22 -6.40 8.73
CA ASP A 4 17.77 -6.18 8.66
C ASP A 4 17.14 -7.32 7.85
N SER A 5 16.99 -8.47 8.49
CA SER A 5 16.27 -9.60 7.91
C SER A 5 14.78 -9.40 8.11
N GLY A 6 14.18 -8.48 7.35
CA GLY A 6 12.72 -8.38 7.16
C GLY A 6 12.19 -9.58 6.36
N LYS A 7 12.36 -10.80 6.87
CA LYS A 7 11.83 -12.02 6.26
C LYS A 7 10.38 -12.19 6.69
N SER A 8 9.47 -11.46 6.06
CA SER A 8 8.04 -11.74 6.13
C SER A 8 7.65 -12.68 4.98
N THR A 9 7.96 -13.98 5.12
CA THR A 9 7.35 -15.01 4.27
C THR A 9 5.90 -15.23 4.72
N ALA A 10 5.04 -14.26 4.46
CA ALA A 10 3.60 -14.46 4.50
C ALA A 10 3.18 -14.95 3.11
N SER A 11 3.10 -16.27 2.94
CA SER A 11 2.48 -16.87 1.77
C SER A 11 0.98 -16.55 1.83
N GLU A 12 0.54 -15.60 1.00
CA GLU A 12 -0.89 -15.35 0.86
C GLU A 12 -1.52 -16.58 0.20
N ALA A 13 -2.72 -16.98 0.65
CA ALA A 13 -3.47 -18.08 0.06
C ALA A 13 -3.66 -17.81 -1.45
N GLY A 14 -2.98 -18.58 -2.32
CA GLY A 14 -3.03 -18.37 -3.77
C GLY A 14 -1.70 -18.56 -4.52
N GLY A 15 -0.66 -19.10 -3.89
CA GLY A 15 0.63 -19.37 -4.58
C GLY A 15 1.43 -18.12 -4.93
N SER A 16 1.11 -17.00 -4.29
CA SER A 16 1.84 -15.74 -4.43
C SER A 16 2.87 -15.60 -3.32
N GLU A 17 4.14 -15.42 -3.69
CA GLU A 17 5.25 -15.23 -2.75
C GLU A 17 5.53 -13.73 -2.60
N VAL A 18 5.41 -13.20 -1.38
CA VAL A 18 5.83 -11.82 -1.10
C VAL A 18 7.35 -11.77 -1.00
N LEU A 19 7.98 -11.07 -1.94
CA LEU A 19 9.42 -10.88 -2.01
C LEU A 19 9.88 -9.62 -1.26
N TYR A 20 9.00 -8.62 -1.17
CA TYR A 20 9.26 -7.37 -0.48
C TYR A 20 7.99 -6.77 0.09
N LEU A 21 8.10 -6.26 1.31
CA LEU A 21 7.04 -5.52 2.00
C LEU A 21 7.68 -4.33 2.72
N LYS A 22 7.19 -3.13 2.44
CA LYS A 22 7.57 -1.94 3.22
C LYS A 22 6.36 -1.06 3.47
N ASP A 23 6.10 -0.82 4.74
CA ASP A 23 5.11 0.12 5.21
C ASP A 23 5.64 1.57 5.17
N ASN A 24 4.71 2.54 5.18
CA ASN A 24 4.99 3.98 5.21
C ASN A 24 5.85 4.50 4.04
N VAL A 25 5.71 3.90 2.86
CA VAL A 25 6.31 4.42 1.62
C VAL A 25 5.48 5.62 1.15
N ALA A 26 6.10 6.78 1.14
CA ALA A 26 5.46 8.05 0.82
C ALA A 26 5.66 8.45 -0.65
N ILE A 27 4.57 8.75 -1.36
CA ILE A 27 4.56 9.21 -2.75
C ILE A 27 4.07 10.65 -2.81
N HIS A 28 4.74 11.46 -3.63
CA HIS A 28 4.26 12.77 -4.07
C HIS A 28 3.54 12.60 -5.41
N PRO A 29 2.21 12.77 -5.48
CA PRO A 29 1.47 12.60 -6.73
C PRO A 29 1.89 13.61 -7.81
N THR A 30 2.32 14.80 -7.38
CA THR A 30 2.85 15.84 -8.24
C THR A 30 4.08 16.47 -7.59
N GLN A 31 4.96 17.07 -8.39
CA GLN A 31 6.13 17.80 -7.90
C GLN A 31 5.79 19.08 -7.11
N TYR A 32 4.55 19.54 -7.19
CA TYR A 32 4.07 20.79 -6.57
C TYR A 32 3.25 20.55 -5.30
N ALA A 33 2.91 19.30 -4.99
CA ALA A 33 2.18 18.97 -3.78
C ALA A 33 3.10 19.05 -2.55
N SER A 34 2.66 19.77 -1.52
CA SER A 34 3.31 19.75 -0.20
C SER A 34 3.04 18.43 0.52
N GLU A 35 1.85 17.87 0.33
CA GLU A 35 1.39 16.66 1.00
C GLU A 35 1.90 15.40 0.30
N ARG A 36 2.45 14.49 1.11
CA ARG A 36 2.79 13.13 0.70
C ARG A 36 1.68 12.19 1.11
N ILE A 37 1.35 11.24 0.24
CA ILE A 37 0.46 10.15 0.60
C ILE A 37 1.34 8.98 1.03
N SER A 38 1.15 8.49 2.26
CA SER A 38 1.81 7.30 2.78
C SER A 38 1.03 6.04 2.42
N GLY A 39 1.74 4.96 2.12
CA GLY A 39 1.13 3.68 1.81
C GLY A 39 2.08 2.50 1.99
N ARG A 40 1.57 1.31 1.67
CA ARG A 40 2.31 0.04 1.71
C ARG A 40 2.75 -0.35 0.31
N LEU A 41 4.05 -0.56 0.12
CA LEU A 41 4.62 -1.13 -1.10
C LEU A 41 4.79 -2.64 -0.93
N ARG A 42 4.33 -3.42 -1.92
CA ARG A 42 4.52 -4.87 -1.99
C ARG A 42 5.12 -5.25 -3.33
N LEU A 43 6.14 -6.10 -3.31
CA LEU A 43 6.57 -6.87 -4.48
C LEU A 43 6.21 -8.34 -4.22
N TYR A 44 5.48 -8.95 -5.13
CA TYR A 44 5.16 -10.37 -5.03
C TYR A 44 5.32 -11.08 -6.37
N LYS A 45 5.66 -12.36 -6.30
CA LYS A 45 5.82 -13.24 -7.46
C LYS A 45 4.61 -14.14 -7.58
N GLN A 46 4.07 -14.24 -8.79
CA GLN A 46 3.03 -15.20 -9.12
C GLN A 46 3.39 -15.87 -10.45
N GLY A 47 3.68 -17.18 -10.40
CA GLY A 47 4.26 -17.89 -11.55
C GLY A 47 5.64 -17.34 -11.91
N SER A 48 5.83 -16.99 -13.18
CA SER A 48 7.06 -16.33 -13.68
C SER A 48 7.00 -14.80 -13.63
N SER A 49 5.85 -14.20 -13.29
CA SER A 49 5.66 -12.76 -13.31
C SER A 49 5.87 -12.14 -11.93
N LEU A 50 6.37 -10.91 -11.94
CA LEU A 50 6.49 -10.07 -10.75
C LEU A 50 5.43 -8.97 -10.77
N PHE A 51 4.86 -8.70 -9.60
CA PHE A 51 3.84 -7.69 -9.41
C PHE A 51 4.27 -6.71 -8.34
N LEU A 52 4.27 -5.42 -8.67
CA LEU A 52 4.45 -4.34 -7.72
C LEU A 52 3.11 -3.69 -7.44
N SER A 53 2.73 -3.58 -6.17
CA SER A 53 1.56 -2.81 -5.74
C SER A 53 1.91 -1.78 -4.68
N TRP A 54 1.31 -0.59 -4.79
CA TRP A 54 1.34 0.43 -3.75
C TRP A 54 -0.11 0.74 -3.34
N ILE A 55 -0.39 0.60 -2.04
CA ILE A 55 -1.73 0.77 -1.49
C ILE A 55 -1.68 1.95 -0.50
N PRO A 56 -2.36 3.08 -0.78
CA PRO A 56 -2.39 4.21 0.14
C PRO A 56 -3.06 3.81 1.46
N TYR A 57 -2.56 4.30 2.57
CA TYR A 57 -3.31 4.23 3.82
C TYR A 57 -4.46 5.21 3.78
N LYS A 58 -5.57 4.84 4.45
CA LYS A 58 -6.64 5.81 4.71
C LYS A 58 -6.04 6.95 5.56
N PRO A 59 -6.41 8.21 5.31
CA PRO A 59 -6.03 9.28 6.22
C PRO A 59 -6.54 8.91 7.61
N SER A 60 -5.64 8.84 8.58
CA SER A 60 -5.98 8.65 9.99
C SER A 60 -6.76 9.89 10.43
N THR A 61 -8.07 9.75 10.63
CA THR A 61 -8.90 10.73 11.32
C THR A 61 -8.57 10.72 12.82
N ASP A 62 -7.33 10.98 13.19
CA ASP A 62 -6.89 11.08 14.60
C ASP A 62 -7.11 12.50 15.16
N GLY A 63 -8.11 13.20 14.61
CA GLY A 63 -8.48 14.57 14.97
C GLY A 63 -9.91 14.92 14.57
N ALA A 64 -10.83 13.95 14.63
CA ALA A 64 -12.26 14.24 14.52
C ALA A 64 -12.71 14.90 15.83
N VAL A 65 -12.72 16.23 15.87
CA VAL A 65 -13.73 16.94 16.67
C VAL A 65 -15.07 16.70 16.00
N ASP A 66 -15.99 16.13 16.76
CA ASP A 66 -17.29 15.65 16.35
C ASP A 66 -18.12 16.76 15.68
N TYR A 67 -18.29 16.70 14.36
CA TYR A 67 -19.39 17.41 13.69
C TYR A 67 -20.09 16.49 12.68
N LEU A 68 -21.22 15.97 13.17
CA LEU A 68 -22.42 15.46 12.48
C LEU A 68 -22.24 14.68 11.18
N GLY A 69 -22.59 13.39 11.27
CA GLY A 69 -22.58 12.46 10.16
C GLY A 69 -23.60 12.76 9.05
N HIS A 70 -23.21 12.37 7.84
CA HIS A 70 -24.10 11.73 6.88
C HIS A 70 -23.25 10.97 5.85
N GLY A 71 -23.48 9.67 5.71
CA GLY A 71 -23.05 8.89 4.54
C GLY A 71 -21.66 8.26 4.60
N SER A 72 -21.44 7.29 5.51
CA SER A 72 -20.39 6.28 5.31
C SER A 72 -20.78 5.34 4.16
N SER A 73 -20.69 5.84 2.93
CA SER A 73 -20.42 4.99 1.77
C SER A 73 -18.94 4.64 1.89
N SER A 74 -18.66 3.41 2.32
CA SER A 74 -17.36 2.80 2.11
C SER A 74 -17.15 2.68 0.60
N ILE A 75 -16.64 3.73 -0.03
CA ILE A 75 -16.10 3.65 -1.38
C ILE A 75 -15.04 2.55 -1.32
N PRO A 76 -15.21 1.42 -2.04
CA PRO A 76 -14.14 0.45 -2.11
C PRO A 76 -12.93 1.16 -2.72
N VAL A 77 -11.79 1.11 -2.03
CA VAL A 77 -10.48 1.64 -2.48
C VAL A 77 -9.98 0.76 -3.64
N GLU A 78 -10.79 0.57 -4.68
CA GLU A 78 -10.37 -0.08 -5.92
C GLU A 78 -9.64 0.92 -6.84
N LYS A 79 -9.91 2.22 -6.70
CA LYS A 79 -9.31 3.27 -7.55
C LYS A 79 -7.88 3.70 -7.15
N GLY A 80 -7.35 3.21 -6.03
CA GLY A 80 -6.05 3.64 -5.51
C GLY A 80 -4.91 2.62 -5.67
N ILE A 81 -5.22 1.40 -6.11
CA ILE A 81 -4.24 0.31 -6.18
C ILE A 81 -3.63 0.32 -7.57
N VAL A 82 -2.41 0.84 -7.67
CA VAL A 82 -1.64 0.72 -8.91
C VAL A 82 -0.90 -0.61 -8.88
N LYS A 83 -1.18 -1.47 -9.86
CA LYS A 83 -0.48 -2.74 -10.07
C LYS A 83 0.33 -2.67 -11.35
N TYR A 84 1.63 -2.94 -11.23
CA TYR A 84 2.51 -3.11 -12.38
C TYR A 84 2.91 -4.58 -12.48
N CYS A 85 2.89 -5.13 -13.71
CA CYS A 85 3.30 -6.50 -14.01
C CYS A 85 4.58 -6.47 -14.84
N PHE A 86 5.55 -7.30 -14.46
CA PHE A 86 6.82 -7.48 -15.15
C PHE A 86 6.97 -8.98 -15.51
N ASN A 87 7.32 -9.27 -16.77
CA ASN A 87 7.54 -10.62 -17.29
C ASN A 87 9.02 -10.85 -17.61
#